data_AF-A0A3L8C4C6-F1
#
_entry.id   AF-A0A3L8C4C6-F1
#
_cell.length_a   1.000
_cell.length_b   1.000
_cell.length_c   1.000
_cell.angle_alpha   90.00
_cell.angle_beta   90.00
_cell.angle_gamma   90.00
#
_symmetry.space_group_name_H-M   'P 1'
#
loop_
_entity.id
_entity.type
_entity.pdbx_description
1 polymer ?
#
loop_
_entity_poly.entity_id
_entity_poly.type
_entity_poly.pdbx_seq_one_letter_code
_entity_poly.pdbx_strand_id
1 'polypeptide(L)' 'MLLWLADYLQQYYSVFNVFQYLTFRGILGVLTALVIAFIVGPYLIERLSYHQIGQSVRDDGPKSHLS' A
#
# COMPACT_ATOMS: atom_id res chain seq x y z
N MET A 1 -7.12 -0.59 -14.65
CA MET A 1 -8.42 0.11 -14.83
C MET A 1 -8.26 1.47 -15.53
N LEU A 2 -7.24 2.29 -15.20
CA LEU A 2 -6.99 3.60 -15.86
C LEU A 2 -6.49 3.56 -17.31
N LEU A 3 -6.30 2.37 -17.89
CA LEU A 3 -5.69 2.21 -19.22
C LEU A 3 -6.58 2.70 -20.36
N TRP A 4 -7.88 2.44 -20.26
CA TRP A 4 -8.84 2.91 -21.25
C TRP A 4 -8.88 4.44 -21.33
N LEU A 5 -8.77 5.10 -20.18
CA LEU A 5 -8.72 6.56 -20.12
C LEU A 5 -7.42 7.11 -20.71
N ALA A 6 -6.28 6.50 -20.35
CA ALA A 6 -4.98 6.90 -20.89
C ALA A 6 -4.89 6.71 -22.41
N ASP A 7 -5.48 5.63 -22.94
CA ASP A 7 -5.50 5.32 -24.37
C ASP A 7 -6.36 6.33 -25.16
N TYR A 8 -7.49 6.76 -24.59
CA TYR A 8 -8.30 7.83 -25.17
C TYR A 8 -7.57 9.18 -25.15
N LEU A 9 -6.89 9.51 -24.05
CA LEU A 9 -6.15 10.77 -23.91
C LEU A 9 -4.86 10.82 -24.75
N GLN A 10 -4.28 9.66 -25.08
CA GLN A 10 -3.10 9.55 -25.93
C GLN A 10 -3.33 10.16 -27.32
N GLN A 11 -4.58 10.18 -27.81
CA GLN A 11 -4.94 10.80 -29.09
C GLN A 11 -4.72 12.32 -29.09
N TYR A 12 -4.75 12.95 -27.91
CA TYR A 12 -4.61 14.39 -27.75
C TYR A 12 -3.21 14.80 -27.27
N TYR A 13 -2.58 13.98 -26.42
CA TYR A 13 -1.24 14.25 -25.89
C TYR A 13 -0.39 12.97 -25.89
N SER A 14 0.77 13.02 -26.55
CA SER A 14 1.70 11.88 -26.66
C SER A 14 2.24 11.40 -25.31
N VAL A 15 2.22 12.26 -24.28
CA VAL A 15 2.66 11.94 -22.92
C VAL A 15 1.85 10.78 -22.32
N PHE A 16 0.61 10.54 -22.72
CA PHE A 16 -0.15 9.40 -22.16
C PHE A 16 0.33 8.03 -22.65
N ASN A 17 1.22 7.97 -23.64
CA ASN A 17 1.80 6.71 -24.12
C ASN A 17 2.71 6.04 -23.07
N VAL A 18 3.23 6.77 -22.05
CA VAL A 18 4.00 6.13 -20.97
C VAL A 18 3.17 5.12 -20.17
N PHE A 19 1.84 5.31 -20.15
CA PHE A 19 0.94 4.34 -19.55
C PHE A 19 0.83 3.05 -20.35
N GLN A 20 1.45 2.87 -21.52
CA GLN A 20 1.52 1.59 -22.23
C GLN A 20 2.64 0.67 -21.69
N TYR A 21 3.66 1.23 -21.03
CA TYR A 21 4.76 0.42 -20.48
C TYR A 21 4.33 -0.32 -19.21
N LEU A 22 4.51 -1.65 -19.22
CA LEU A 22 4.19 -2.51 -18.08
C LEU A 22 4.98 -2.13 -16.81
N THR A 23 6.26 -1.80 -16.97
CA THR A 23 7.14 -1.36 -15.88
C THR A 23 6.65 -0.08 -15.22
N PHE A 24 6.23 0.91 -16.02
CA PHE A 24 5.68 2.17 -15.52
C PHE A 24 4.38 1.95 -14.73
N ARG A 25 3.47 1.11 -15.25
CA ARG A 25 2.25 0.71 -14.53
C ARG A 25 2.57 0.02 -13.20
N GLY A 26 3.57 -0.87 -13.20
CA GLY A 26 4.03 -1.56 -12.00
C GLY A 26 4.53 -0.61 -10.93
N ILE A 27 5.42 0.32 -11.30
CA ILE A 27 5.97 1.33 -10.38
C ILE A 27 4.86 2.20 -9.81
N LEU A 28 3.95 2.72 -10.65
CA LEU A 28 2.81 3.51 -10.18
C LEU A 28 1.91 2.72 -9.24
N GLY A 29 1.68 1.43 -9.53
CA GLY A 29 0.91 0.54 -8.66
C GLY A 29 1.55 0.39 -7.28
N VAL A 30 2.86 0.14 -7.23
CA VAL A 30 3.63 0.03 -5.98
C VAL A 30 3.59 1.34 -5.19
N LEU A 31 3.83 2.48 -5.85
CA LEU A 31 3.77 3.79 -5.21
C LEU A 31 2.37 4.10 -4.66
N THR A 32 1.32 3.80 -5.43
CA THR A 32 -0.06 4.00 -4.97
C THR A 32 -0.37 3.11 -3.77
N ALA A 33 0.03 1.85 -3.79
CA ALA A 33 -0.14 0.92 -2.68
C ALA A 33 0.61 1.41 -1.43
N LEU A 34 1.83 1.94 -1.59
CA LEU A 34 2.62 2.49 -0.49
C LEU A 34 1.92 3.71 0.16
N VAL A 35 1.42 4.64 -0.65
CA VAL A 35 0.68 5.80 -0.15
C VAL A 35 -0.58 5.36 0.61
N ILE A 36 -1.34 4.41 0.06
CA ILE A 36 -2.51 3.84 0.73
C ILE A 36 -2.09 3.17 2.05
N ALA A 37 -1.01 2.41 2.06
CA ALA A 37 -0.51 1.75 3.26
C ALA A 37 -0.08 2.74 4.35
N PHE A 38 0.52 3.88 4.00
CA PHE A 38 0.86 4.91 4.98
C PHE A 38 -0.36 5.64 5.55
N ILE A 39 -1.40 5.84 4.74
CA ILE A 39 -2.64 6.51 5.19
C ILE A 39 -3.52 5.55 6.01
N VAL A 40 -3.76 4.34 5.49
CA VAL A 40 -4.70 3.37 6.07
C VAL A 40 -4.04 2.48 7.13
N GLY A 41 -2.73 2.22 6.99
CA GLY A 41 -1.95 1.38 7.89
C GLY A 41 -2.10 1.70 9.38
N PRO A 42 -1.91 2.96 9.84
CA PRO A 42 -2.05 3.29 11.26
C PRO A 42 -3.47 3.02 11.78
N TYR A 43 -4.49 3.40 11.02
CA TYR A 43 -5.89 3.14 11.38
C TYR A 43 -6.19 1.64 11.45
N LEU A 44 -5.66 0.86 10.51
CA LEU A 44 -5.83 -0.59 10.50
C LEU A 44 -5.15 -1.24 11.71
N ILE A 45 -3.91 -0.85 12.03
CA ILE A 45 -3.16 -1.37 13.17
C ILE A 45 -3.89 -1.06 14.48
N GLU A 46 -4.38 0.16 14.66
CA GLU A 46 -5.15 0.55 15.85
C GLU A 46 -6.43 -0.28 15.99
N ARG A 47 -7.18 -0.48 14.90
CA ARG A 47 -8.41 -1.27 14.92
C ARG A 47 -8.15 -2.75 15.22
N LEU A 48 -7.09 -3.32 14.66
CA LEU A 48 -6.68 -4.70 14.95
C LEU A 48 -6.22 -4.86 16.41
N SER A 49 -5.50 -3.87 16.94
CA SER A 49 -5.09 -3.83 18.35
C SER A 49 -6.29 -3.72 19.29
N TYR A 50 -7.26 -2.85 18.99
CA TYR A 50 -8.49 -2.69 19.76
C TYR A 50 -9.31 -3.99 19.81
N HIS A 51 -9.41 -4.71 18.69
CA HIS A 51 -10.12 -5.98 18.63
C HIS A 51 -9.33 -7.16 19.21
N GLN A 52 -8.17 -6.92 19.84
CA GLN A 52 -7.30 -7.95 20.38
C GLN A 52 -6.99 -9.07 19.37
N ILE A 53 -6.89 -8.72 18.08
CA ILE A 53 -6.37 -9.61 17.03
C ILE A 53 -4.83 -9.54 17.07
N GLY A 54 -4.29 -9.72 18.27
CA GLY A 54 -2.89 -9.73 18.59
C GLY A 54 -2.66 -10.88 19.57
N GLN A 55 -1.57 -11.63 19.39
CA GLN A 55 -1.25 -12.72 20.30
C GLN A 55 -1.30 -12.22 21.74
N SER A 56 -1.92 -12.99 22.64
CA SER A 56 -1.78 -12.80 24.08
C SER A 56 -0.29 -12.69 24.39
N VAL A 57 0.16 -11.52 24.86
CA VAL A 57 1.53 -11.36 25.36
C VAL A 57 1.65 -12.36 26.50
N ARG A 58 2.44 -13.41 26.28
CA ARG A 58 2.64 -14.46 27.25
C ARG A 58 3.81 -14.03 28.14
N ASP A 59 3.54 -13.91 29.43
CA ASP A 59 4.51 -13.43 30.43
C ASP A 59 5.67 -14.42 30.70
N ASP A 60 5.69 -15.57 30.01
CA ASP A 60 6.66 -16.66 30.18
C ASP A 60 8.07 -16.33 29.59
N GLY A 61 8.31 -15.09 29.15
CA GLY A 61 9.58 -14.65 28.56
C GLY A 61 10.67 -14.34 29.60
N PRO A 62 11.96 -14.58 29.31
CA PRO A 62 13.04 -14.24 30.22
C PRO A 62 13.15 -12.73 30.45
N LYS A 63 13.33 -12.33 31.73
CA LYS A 63 13.36 -10.93 32.22
C LYS A 63 14.41 -10.02 31.54
N SER A 64 15.34 -10.57 30.78
CA SER A 64 16.36 -9.80 30.04
C SER A 64 15.82 -9.00 28.86
N HIS A 65 14.55 -9.19 28.48
CA HIS A 65 13.89 -8.48 27.37
C HIS A 65 12.99 -7.30 27.82
N LEU A 66 12.99 -6.95 29.11
CA LEU A 66 12.20 -5.86 29.69
C LEU A 66 13.06 -4.64 30.08
N SER A 67 14.04 -4.25 29.26
CA SER A 67 14.91 -3.08 29.48
C SER A 67 14.93 -2.15 28.28
#